data_AF-A0A2V6KQY2-F1
#
_entry.id   AF-A0A2V6KQY2-F1
#
_cell.length_a   1.000
_cell.length_b   1.000
_cell.length_c   1.000
_cell.angle_alpha   90.00
_cell.angle_beta   90.00
_cell.angle_gamma   90.00
#
_symmetry.space_group_name_H-M   'P 1'
#
loop_
_entity.id
_entity.type
_entity.pdbx_description
1 polymer ?
#
loop_
_entity_poly.entity_id
_entity_poly.type
_entity_poly.pdbx_seq_one_letter_code
_entity_poly.pdbx_strand_id
1 'polypeptide(L)'
;MRKSKKFWPVRSRAFRSLLVVAGALLLMAALAPKANATVLVYFNFEDAVLAGPFDPASDVVGAPDFNPGGGLVLTNITTNLVVTAAVAGFLQNRTAGDIDTANPGLAMGMRTTPADNGHYLQFAFNGTFFANMSLSFAVNTAGNGFNNVQLFYSTDGVNFIAGPSSFIPTAGVQIITLVVPSAVDTQANVTLRMVFTGGTSMGNNLQTIIDNIQLNGSIVPEPATVAGGLLGVLGLCWHQRRRLIRSVRWRRA
;
A
#
# COMPACT_ATOMS: atom_id res chain seq x y z
N MET A 1 61.24 -26.06 45.83
CA MET A 1 60.91 -25.20 44.66
C MET A 1 59.77 -25.83 43.87
N ARG A 2 58.60 -25.16 43.79
CA ARG A 2 57.66 -25.27 42.65
C ARG A 2 56.64 -24.13 42.76
N LYS A 3 56.83 -23.06 41.98
CA LYS A 3 55.87 -21.96 41.86
C LYS A 3 54.79 -22.39 40.87
N SER A 4 53.54 -22.53 41.32
CA SER A 4 52.40 -22.75 40.43
C SER A 4 52.03 -21.41 39.75
N LYS A 5 52.06 -21.39 38.41
CA LYS A 5 51.56 -20.26 37.62
C LYS A 5 50.04 -20.39 37.50
N LYS A 6 49.29 -19.52 38.18
CA LYS A 6 47.84 -19.36 37.99
C LYS A 6 47.57 -18.78 36.59
N PHE A 7 47.11 -19.62 35.66
CA PHE A 7 46.54 -19.18 34.39
C PHE A 7 45.18 -18.52 34.65
N TRP A 8 45.07 -17.21 34.41
CA TRP A 8 43.77 -16.54 34.36
C TRP A 8 43.21 -16.62 32.92
N PRO A 9 41.93 -16.95 32.74
CA PRO A 9 41.35 -17.11 31.41
C PRO A 9 41.10 -15.74 30.78
N VAL A 10 41.70 -15.52 29.60
CA VAL A 10 41.55 -14.30 28.76
C VAL A 10 40.18 -14.24 28.05
N ARG A 11 39.26 -15.19 28.32
CA ARG A 11 38.10 -15.47 27.45
C ARG A 11 36.88 -14.54 27.56
N SER A 12 36.82 -13.54 28.45
CA SER A 12 35.54 -12.81 28.66
C SER A 12 35.32 -11.56 27.78
N ARG A 13 36.35 -11.02 27.11
CA ARG A 13 36.21 -9.78 26.31
C ARG A 13 35.59 -10.02 24.94
N ALA A 14 36.02 -11.05 24.21
CA ALA A 14 35.53 -11.37 22.88
C ALA A 14 34.02 -11.68 22.87
N PHE A 15 33.52 -12.34 23.93
CA PHE A 15 32.11 -12.72 24.05
C PHE A 15 31.18 -11.52 24.22
N ARG A 16 31.67 -10.42 24.84
CA ARG A 16 30.85 -9.22 25.10
C ARG A 16 30.73 -8.31 23.88
N SER A 17 31.78 -8.22 23.07
CA SER A 17 31.74 -7.52 21.78
C SER A 17 30.81 -8.19 20.77
N LEU A 18 30.75 -9.53 20.76
CA LEU A 18 29.82 -10.28 19.91
C LEU A 18 28.35 -10.00 20.24
N LEU A 19 28.00 -9.85 21.51
CA LEU A 19 26.63 -9.49 21.94
C LEU A 19 26.20 -8.09 21.49
N VAL A 20 27.13 -7.12 21.46
CA VAL A 20 26.84 -5.75 20.98
C VAL A 20 26.61 -5.75 19.49
N VAL A 21 27.48 -6.44 18.74
CA VAL A 21 27.35 -6.53 17.28
C VAL A 21 26.08 -7.28 16.92
N ALA A 22 25.77 -8.40 17.59
CA ALA A 22 24.50 -9.11 17.40
C ALA A 22 23.29 -8.23 17.74
N GLY A 23 23.33 -7.47 18.83
CA GLY A 23 22.25 -6.55 19.19
C GLY A 23 22.07 -5.41 18.18
N ALA A 24 23.16 -4.83 17.68
CA ALA A 24 23.12 -3.80 16.65
C ALA A 24 22.61 -4.35 15.30
N LEU A 25 23.02 -5.56 14.91
CA LEU A 25 22.55 -6.23 13.70
C LEU A 25 21.07 -6.62 13.79
N LEU A 26 20.59 -7.07 14.95
CA LEU A 26 19.17 -7.33 15.18
C LEU A 26 18.33 -6.05 15.11
N LEU A 27 18.85 -4.93 15.63
CA LEU A 27 18.18 -3.64 15.52
C LEU A 27 18.15 -3.13 14.07
N MET A 28 19.26 -3.26 13.35
CA MET A 28 19.34 -2.92 11.92
C MET A 28 18.42 -3.81 11.08
N ALA A 29 18.27 -5.09 11.42
CA ALA A 29 17.35 -5.99 10.74
C ALA A 29 15.87 -5.69 11.07
N ALA A 30 15.58 -5.21 12.28
CA ALA A 30 14.24 -4.76 12.66
C ALA A 30 13.84 -3.42 12.02
N LEU A 31 14.82 -2.57 11.71
CA LEU A 31 14.65 -1.26 11.08
C LEU A 31 14.93 -1.28 9.57
N ALA A 32 15.35 -2.42 9.02
CA ALA A 32 15.55 -2.57 7.58
C ALA A 32 14.20 -2.36 6.89
N PRO A 33 14.11 -1.48 5.87
CA PRO A 33 12.90 -1.34 5.07
C PRO A 33 12.51 -2.72 4.54
N LYS A 34 11.40 -3.27 5.04
CA LYS A 34 10.82 -4.47 4.46
C LYS A 34 10.04 -4.00 3.24
N ALA A 35 10.44 -4.47 2.06
CA ALA A 35 9.73 -4.21 0.80
C ALA A 35 8.43 -5.04 0.71
N ASN A 36 7.60 -5.02 1.74
CA ASN A 36 6.24 -5.55 1.67
C ASN A 36 5.29 -4.39 1.40
N ALA A 37 4.63 -4.45 0.25
CA ALA A 37 3.55 -3.54 -0.06
C ALA A 37 2.35 -3.87 0.83
N THR A 38 1.85 -2.88 1.55
CA THR A 38 0.62 -2.94 2.34
C THR A 38 -0.53 -2.44 1.47
N VAL A 39 -1.70 -3.07 1.56
CA VAL A 39 -2.92 -2.57 0.92
C VAL A 39 -3.46 -1.40 1.74
N LEU A 40 -3.51 -0.21 1.15
CA LEU A 40 -3.98 1.01 1.80
C LEU A 40 -5.49 1.14 1.61
N VAL A 41 -5.93 1.11 0.34
CA VAL A 41 -7.33 1.27 -0.05
C VAL A 41 -7.69 0.12 -0.98
N TYR A 42 -8.87 -0.45 -0.80
CA TYR A 42 -9.38 -1.52 -1.63
C TYR A 42 -10.88 -1.32 -1.91
N PHE A 43 -11.31 -1.61 -3.13
CA PHE A 43 -12.72 -1.60 -3.54
C PHE A 43 -12.97 -2.86 -4.36
N ASN A 44 -13.83 -3.77 -3.87
CA ASN A 44 -14.22 -4.99 -4.60
C ASN A 44 -15.66 -4.95 -5.16
N PHE A 45 -16.47 -3.96 -4.79
CA PHE A 45 -17.84 -3.75 -5.28
C PHE A 45 -18.85 -4.86 -4.95
N GLU A 46 -18.52 -5.79 -4.05
CA GLU A 46 -19.30 -7.01 -3.81
C GLU A 46 -20.57 -6.77 -2.98
N ASP A 47 -20.64 -5.66 -2.24
CA ASP A 47 -21.82 -5.25 -1.45
C ASP A 47 -22.93 -4.59 -2.30
N ALA A 48 -22.74 -4.56 -3.62
CA ALA A 48 -23.73 -4.05 -4.55
C ALA A 48 -24.88 -5.05 -4.79
N VAL A 49 -25.89 -4.61 -5.56
CA VAL A 49 -26.94 -5.49 -6.10
C VAL A 49 -26.78 -5.53 -7.61
N LEU A 50 -26.76 -6.72 -8.20
CA LEU A 50 -26.64 -6.90 -9.65
C LEU A 50 -27.64 -6.01 -10.42
N ALA A 51 -27.12 -5.29 -11.43
CA ALA A 51 -27.84 -4.28 -12.23
C ALA A 51 -28.30 -3.02 -11.46
N GLY A 52 -28.06 -2.93 -10.15
CA GLY A 52 -28.21 -1.72 -9.35
C GLY A 52 -26.99 -0.79 -9.46
N PRO A 53 -26.92 0.25 -8.61
CA PRO A 53 -25.72 1.05 -8.44
C PRO A 53 -24.53 0.19 -8.02
N PHE A 54 -23.32 0.56 -8.44
CA PHE A 54 -22.10 -0.04 -7.88
C PHE A 54 -21.93 0.41 -6.42
N ASP A 55 -21.20 -0.37 -5.64
CA ASP A 55 -20.85 0.01 -4.27
C ASP A 55 -19.58 0.90 -4.27
N PRO A 56 -19.66 2.17 -3.84
CA PRO A 56 -18.51 3.05 -3.80
C PRO A 56 -17.67 2.91 -2.54
N ALA A 57 -18.08 2.13 -1.54
CA ALA A 57 -17.37 2.01 -0.28
C ALA A 57 -16.10 1.16 -0.42
N SER A 58 -15.03 1.57 0.27
CA SER A 58 -13.82 0.76 0.35
C SER A 58 -13.97 -0.33 1.40
N ASP A 59 -13.44 -1.51 1.11
CA ASP A 59 -13.44 -2.66 2.01
C ASP A 59 -12.24 -2.61 2.97
N VAL A 60 -12.51 -2.44 4.27
CA VAL A 60 -11.47 -2.18 5.29
C VAL A 60 -11.40 -3.29 6.33
N VAL A 61 -10.19 -3.56 6.84
CA VAL A 61 -10.02 -4.48 7.97
C VAL A 61 -10.62 -3.89 9.24
N GLY A 62 -11.78 -4.43 9.67
CA GLY A 62 -12.36 -4.20 11.00
C GLY A 62 -13.80 -3.65 10.97
N ALA A 63 -14.41 -3.57 12.15
CA ALA A 63 -15.77 -3.07 12.30
C ALA A 63 -15.91 -1.59 11.89
N PRO A 64 -17.06 -1.14 11.35
CA PRO A 64 -18.32 -1.88 11.22
C PRO A 64 -18.47 -2.66 9.90
N ASP A 65 -17.43 -2.68 9.07
CA ASP A 65 -17.48 -3.27 7.74
C ASP A 65 -17.62 -4.80 7.84
N PHE A 66 -18.63 -5.33 7.16
CA PHE A 66 -18.92 -6.77 7.15
C PHE A 66 -18.10 -7.51 6.10
N ASN A 67 -17.36 -6.78 5.26
CA ASN A 67 -16.57 -7.30 4.18
C ASN A 67 -15.11 -6.82 4.20
N PRO A 68 -14.27 -7.29 5.14
CA PRO A 68 -12.90 -6.82 5.25
C PRO A 68 -12.02 -7.27 4.07
N GLY A 69 -11.94 -6.47 3.03
CA GLY A 69 -11.12 -6.72 1.85
C GLY A 69 -9.64 -6.35 1.99
N GLY A 70 -9.16 -6.09 3.21
CA GLY A 70 -7.74 -5.93 3.50
C GLY A 70 -7.19 -4.51 3.43
N GLY A 71 -8.01 -3.51 3.06
CA GLY A 71 -7.64 -2.10 3.12
C GLY A 71 -7.42 -1.60 4.55
N LEU A 72 -6.56 -0.60 4.72
CA LEU A 72 -6.32 0.07 6.02
C LEU A 72 -7.07 1.40 6.15
N VAL A 73 -7.46 2.00 5.03
CA VAL A 73 -8.06 3.33 4.98
C VAL A 73 -9.48 3.23 4.44
N LEU A 74 -10.44 3.67 5.27
CA LEU A 74 -11.83 3.82 4.87
C LEU A 74 -12.01 5.08 4.02
N THR A 75 -12.58 4.91 2.83
CA THR A 75 -12.88 5.99 1.90
C THR A 75 -13.98 5.57 0.93
N ASN A 76 -14.43 6.50 0.09
CA ASN A 76 -15.43 6.24 -0.93
C ASN A 76 -14.96 6.73 -2.30
N ILE A 77 -15.32 5.97 -3.33
CA ILE A 77 -15.22 6.45 -4.70
C ILE A 77 -16.26 7.55 -4.91
N THR A 78 -15.80 8.64 -5.52
CA THR A 78 -16.66 9.68 -6.10
C THR A 78 -16.41 9.72 -7.61
N THR A 79 -17.46 10.01 -8.37
CA THR A 79 -17.43 9.92 -9.83
C THR A 79 -18.35 10.94 -10.46
N ASN A 80 -18.01 11.38 -11.67
CA ASN A 80 -18.91 12.12 -12.56
C ASN A 80 -19.35 11.28 -13.77
N LEU A 81 -19.09 9.97 -13.76
CA LEU A 81 -19.60 9.04 -14.76
C LEU A 81 -21.13 9.09 -14.80
N VAL A 82 -21.69 9.12 -16.00
CA VAL A 82 -23.13 9.31 -16.22
C VAL A 82 -23.87 7.99 -16.14
N VAL A 83 -23.25 6.89 -16.62
CA VAL A 83 -23.95 5.61 -16.71
C VAL A 83 -23.09 4.46 -16.16
N THR A 84 -23.42 4.04 -14.95
CA THR A 84 -22.75 2.95 -14.22
C THR A 84 -23.76 1.91 -13.76
N ALA A 85 -23.34 0.66 -13.60
CA ALA A 85 -24.14 -0.39 -12.96
C ALA A 85 -23.24 -1.45 -12.32
N ALA A 86 -23.73 -2.12 -11.29
CA ALA A 86 -23.12 -3.34 -10.78
C ALA A 86 -23.34 -4.49 -11.78
N VAL A 87 -22.29 -5.22 -12.08
CA VAL A 87 -22.25 -6.29 -13.09
C VAL A 87 -21.52 -7.51 -12.54
N ALA A 88 -21.53 -8.62 -13.27
CA ALA A 88 -20.66 -9.75 -12.94
C ALA A 88 -19.18 -9.32 -12.97
N GLY A 89 -18.47 -9.60 -11.88
CA GLY A 89 -17.09 -9.19 -11.65
C GLY A 89 -16.03 -10.22 -11.99
N PHE A 90 -14.86 -10.05 -11.37
CA PHE A 90 -13.61 -10.74 -11.66
C PHE A 90 -12.99 -11.28 -10.37
N LEU A 91 -12.24 -12.38 -10.50
CA LEU A 91 -11.39 -12.88 -9.41
C LEU A 91 -9.99 -12.25 -9.45
N GLN A 92 -9.64 -11.61 -10.57
CA GLN A 92 -8.34 -11.02 -10.82
C GLN A 92 -8.15 -9.76 -9.97
N ASN A 93 -6.91 -9.55 -9.51
CA ASN A 93 -6.54 -8.43 -8.66
C ASN A 93 -7.34 -8.34 -7.35
N ARG A 94 -7.91 -9.43 -6.83
CA ARG A 94 -8.40 -9.47 -5.43
C ARG A 94 -7.25 -9.41 -4.44
N THR A 95 -7.47 -8.83 -3.28
CA THR A 95 -6.48 -8.90 -2.20
C THR A 95 -6.49 -10.30 -1.59
N ALA A 96 -5.44 -10.66 -0.86
CA ALA A 96 -5.43 -11.90 -0.08
C ALA A 96 -6.35 -11.82 1.16
N GLY A 97 -6.83 -10.63 1.53
CA GLY A 97 -7.73 -10.41 2.66
C GLY A 97 -9.20 -10.47 2.28
N ASP A 98 -9.53 -10.36 0.99
CA ASP A 98 -10.88 -10.40 0.45
C ASP A 98 -11.62 -11.68 0.86
N ILE A 99 -12.73 -11.49 1.59
CA ILE A 99 -13.54 -12.59 2.11
C ILE A 99 -14.70 -12.95 1.18
N ASP A 100 -14.96 -12.15 0.14
CA ASP A 100 -16.00 -12.45 -0.83
C ASP A 100 -15.56 -13.57 -1.76
N THR A 101 -16.30 -14.66 -1.64
CA THR A 101 -16.06 -15.90 -2.39
C THR A 101 -16.96 -16.04 -3.60
N ALA A 102 -17.82 -15.06 -3.87
CA ALA A 102 -18.71 -15.06 -5.04
C ALA A 102 -17.89 -15.14 -6.34
N ASN A 103 -18.35 -15.98 -7.27
CA ASN A 103 -17.68 -16.22 -8.55
C ASN A 103 -18.69 -16.37 -9.71
N PRO A 104 -18.70 -15.45 -10.68
CA PRO A 104 -18.05 -14.14 -10.65
C PRO A 104 -18.83 -13.25 -9.66
N GLY A 105 -18.17 -12.61 -8.71
CA GLY A 105 -18.82 -11.69 -7.78
C GLY A 105 -19.39 -10.44 -8.48
N LEU A 106 -19.38 -9.29 -7.84
CA LEU A 106 -19.84 -8.04 -8.44
C LEU A 106 -18.67 -7.12 -8.78
N ALA A 107 -18.91 -6.25 -9.77
CA ALA A 107 -17.94 -5.27 -10.25
C ALA A 107 -18.65 -4.01 -10.72
N MET A 108 -17.88 -2.95 -10.94
CA MET A 108 -18.37 -1.74 -11.55
C MET A 108 -18.32 -1.82 -13.08
N GLY A 109 -19.48 -1.77 -13.72
CA GLY A 109 -19.61 -1.65 -15.16
C GLY A 109 -19.95 -0.22 -15.60
N MET A 110 -19.36 0.21 -16.72
CA MET A 110 -19.57 1.52 -17.35
C MET A 110 -20.24 1.33 -18.73
N ARG A 111 -21.29 2.12 -19.01
CA ARG A 111 -22.00 2.15 -20.30
C ARG A 111 -21.62 3.40 -21.10
N THR A 112 -21.98 3.43 -22.39
CA THR A 112 -21.95 4.65 -23.24
C THR A 112 -20.64 5.45 -23.14
N THR A 113 -19.55 4.83 -23.56
CA THR A 113 -18.20 5.33 -23.33
C THR A 113 -17.81 6.66 -24.01
N PRO A 114 -18.48 7.16 -25.08
CA PRO A 114 -18.21 8.49 -25.63
C PRO A 114 -18.59 9.63 -24.69
N ALA A 115 -19.72 9.49 -23.98
CA ALA A 115 -20.24 10.54 -23.09
C ALA A 115 -19.40 10.67 -21.82
N ASP A 116 -18.75 9.58 -21.41
CA ASP A 116 -17.90 9.49 -20.23
C ASP A 116 -16.40 9.61 -20.56
N ASN A 117 -16.03 9.98 -21.79
CA ASN A 117 -14.64 10.29 -22.13
C ASN A 117 -14.18 11.54 -21.36
N GLY A 118 -13.12 11.40 -20.56
CA GLY A 118 -12.63 12.48 -19.70
C GLY A 118 -13.33 12.56 -18.34
N HIS A 119 -14.34 11.72 -18.10
CA HIS A 119 -14.92 11.52 -16.78
C HIS A 119 -14.02 10.62 -15.93
N TYR A 120 -14.30 10.58 -14.62
CA TYR A 120 -13.36 10.04 -13.66
C TYR A 120 -13.99 9.21 -12.55
N LEU A 121 -13.14 8.37 -11.98
CA LEU A 121 -13.29 7.79 -10.65
C LEU A 121 -12.20 8.39 -9.76
N GLN A 122 -12.55 8.81 -8.55
CA GLN A 122 -11.56 9.33 -7.62
C GLN A 122 -11.86 8.93 -6.19
N PHE A 123 -10.83 8.87 -5.37
CA PHE A 123 -10.96 8.69 -3.92
C PHE A 123 -9.82 9.42 -3.22
N ALA A 124 -10.08 9.85 -1.99
CA ALA A 124 -9.11 10.53 -1.15
C ALA A 124 -8.61 9.60 -0.04
N PHE A 125 -7.37 9.76 0.38
CA PHE A 125 -6.78 9.02 1.49
C PHE A 125 -5.67 9.82 2.17
N ASN A 126 -5.30 9.38 3.36
CA ASN A 126 -4.16 9.90 4.09
C ASN A 126 -2.91 9.04 3.83
N GLY A 127 -1.94 9.60 3.12
CA GLY A 127 -0.69 8.95 2.75
C GLY A 127 0.49 9.25 3.68
N THR A 128 0.28 9.88 4.84
CA THR A 128 1.36 10.40 5.73
C THR A 128 2.46 9.39 6.05
N PHE A 129 2.10 8.10 6.18
CA PHE A 129 3.02 7.02 6.54
C PHE A 129 3.38 6.09 5.39
N PHE A 130 3.07 6.47 4.15
CA PHE A 130 3.22 5.60 2.99
C PHE A 130 4.02 6.28 1.89
N ALA A 131 4.81 5.47 1.19
CA ALA A 131 5.56 5.87 0.01
C ALA A 131 5.65 4.73 -1.01
N ASN A 132 6.15 5.02 -2.21
CA ASN A 132 6.31 4.04 -3.28
C ASN A 132 5.00 3.33 -3.60
N MET A 133 3.93 4.12 -3.78
CA MET A 133 2.60 3.58 -3.97
C MET A 133 2.36 3.13 -5.43
N SER A 134 1.45 2.17 -5.60
CA SER A 134 0.95 1.72 -6.90
C SER A 134 -0.54 1.47 -6.84
N LEU A 135 -1.26 1.93 -7.85
CA LEU A 135 -2.68 1.66 -8.05
C LEU A 135 -2.83 0.52 -9.05
N SER A 136 -3.57 -0.53 -8.72
CA SER A 136 -3.94 -1.59 -9.66
C SER A 136 -5.43 -1.88 -9.65
N PHE A 137 -5.94 -2.41 -10.76
CA PHE A 137 -7.32 -2.87 -10.87
C PHE A 137 -7.45 -3.90 -12.00
N ALA A 138 -8.45 -4.77 -11.88
CA ALA A 138 -8.84 -5.64 -12.98
C ALA A 138 -9.78 -4.87 -13.92
N VAL A 139 -9.60 -5.07 -15.22
CA VAL A 139 -10.44 -4.45 -16.25
C VAL A 139 -10.71 -5.44 -17.36
N ASN A 140 -11.92 -5.40 -17.89
CA ASN A 140 -12.27 -6.02 -19.14
C ASN A 140 -13.04 -5.01 -19.98
N THR A 141 -12.59 -4.82 -21.21
CA THR A 141 -13.31 -4.01 -22.18
C THR A 141 -13.81 -4.92 -23.28
N ALA A 142 -15.11 -4.84 -23.57
CA ALA A 142 -15.69 -5.40 -24.79
C ALA A 142 -15.66 -4.34 -25.89
N GLY A 143 -15.27 -4.74 -27.10
CA GLY A 143 -15.44 -3.94 -28.32
C GLY A 143 -14.96 -2.49 -28.21
N ASN A 144 -15.93 -1.56 -28.17
CA ASN A 144 -15.73 -0.11 -28.30
C ASN A 144 -15.73 0.62 -26.94
N GLY A 145 -15.44 -0.08 -25.84
CA GLY A 145 -15.26 0.57 -24.54
C GLY A 145 -14.00 1.44 -24.45
N PHE A 146 -13.65 1.88 -23.24
CA PHE A 146 -12.45 2.71 -23.04
C PHE A 146 -11.19 1.94 -23.41
N ASN A 147 -10.24 2.64 -24.05
CA ASN A 147 -8.97 2.07 -24.48
C ASN A 147 -7.75 2.68 -23.77
N ASN A 148 -7.98 3.65 -22.87
CA ASN A 148 -6.92 4.28 -22.11
C ASN A 148 -7.43 4.75 -20.75
N VAL A 149 -6.58 4.58 -19.73
CA VAL A 149 -6.74 5.15 -18.40
C VAL A 149 -5.53 6.04 -18.10
N GLN A 150 -5.77 7.20 -17.50
CA GLN A 150 -4.73 8.07 -16.97
C GLN A 150 -4.95 8.32 -15.49
N LEU A 151 -3.89 8.12 -14.69
CA LEU A 151 -3.89 8.51 -13.29
C LEU A 151 -3.58 10.00 -13.18
N PHE A 152 -4.40 10.71 -12.44
CA PHE A 152 -4.16 12.05 -11.94
C PHE A 152 -4.06 12.01 -10.42
N TYR A 153 -3.33 12.96 -9.86
CA TYR A 153 -3.20 13.09 -8.41
C TYR A 153 -3.33 14.54 -7.97
N SER A 154 -3.72 14.74 -6.72
CA SER A 154 -3.81 16.02 -6.06
C SER A 154 -3.36 15.90 -4.60
N THR A 155 -2.68 16.92 -4.09
CA THR A 155 -2.28 17.04 -2.68
C THR A 155 -3.06 18.13 -1.93
N ASP A 156 -3.98 18.81 -2.61
CA ASP A 156 -4.83 19.87 -2.08
C ASP A 156 -6.33 19.59 -2.28
N GLY A 157 -6.68 18.50 -2.96
CA GLY A 157 -8.04 18.09 -3.30
C GLY A 157 -8.68 18.89 -4.44
N VAL A 158 -7.98 19.88 -5.01
CA VAL A 158 -8.54 20.83 -5.97
C VAL A 158 -7.78 20.81 -7.29
N ASN A 159 -6.45 20.95 -7.25
CA ASN A 159 -5.60 20.98 -8.43
C ASN A 159 -5.09 19.57 -8.73
N PHE A 160 -5.34 19.10 -9.96
CA PHE A 160 -4.96 17.76 -10.39
C PHE A 160 -3.79 17.82 -11.37
N ILE A 161 -2.76 17.02 -11.10
CA ILE A 161 -1.57 16.87 -11.92
C ILE A 161 -1.65 15.53 -12.63
N ALA A 162 -1.37 15.54 -13.93
CA ALA A 162 -1.31 14.33 -14.74
C ALA A 162 -0.14 13.43 -14.29
N GLY A 163 -0.44 12.16 -14.05
CA GLY A 163 0.50 11.09 -13.80
C GLY A 163 0.57 10.10 -14.97
N PRO A 164 0.96 8.83 -14.72
CA PRO A 164 1.11 7.84 -15.77
C PRO A 164 -0.25 7.41 -16.36
N SER A 165 -0.19 6.90 -17.58
CA SER A 165 -1.32 6.32 -18.29
C SER A 165 -1.01 4.89 -18.73
N SER A 166 -2.06 4.11 -18.98
CA SER A 166 -1.96 2.78 -19.55
C SER A 166 -3.05 2.57 -20.60
N PHE A 167 -2.68 1.86 -21.67
CA PHE A 167 -3.64 1.32 -22.61
C PHE A 167 -4.53 0.27 -21.92
N ILE A 168 -5.81 0.27 -22.26
CA ILE A 168 -6.80 -0.75 -21.87
C ILE A 168 -7.07 -1.61 -23.12
N PRO A 169 -6.65 -2.87 -23.14
CA PRO A 169 -6.94 -3.75 -24.26
C PRO A 169 -8.42 -4.08 -24.40
N THR A 170 -8.83 -4.34 -25.64
CA THR A 170 -10.23 -4.49 -26.06
C THR A 170 -10.77 -5.92 -25.95
N ALA A 171 -10.04 -6.81 -25.28
CA ALA A 171 -10.47 -8.19 -25.05
C ALA A 171 -9.74 -8.82 -23.86
N GLY A 172 -10.52 -9.57 -23.07
CA GLY A 172 -10.03 -10.34 -21.92
C GLY A 172 -9.88 -9.50 -20.66
N VAL A 173 -9.91 -10.18 -19.51
CA VAL A 173 -9.64 -9.54 -18.22
C VAL A 173 -8.13 -9.31 -18.11
N GLN A 174 -7.74 -8.09 -17.79
CA GLN A 174 -6.35 -7.71 -17.54
C GLN A 174 -6.19 -6.94 -16.25
N ILE A 175 -4.99 -6.96 -15.69
CA ILE A 175 -4.63 -6.15 -14.53
C ILE A 175 -3.83 -4.97 -15.04
N ILE A 176 -4.34 -3.76 -14.81
CA ILE A 176 -3.60 -2.53 -15.04
C ILE A 176 -2.95 -2.12 -13.72
N THR A 177 -1.67 -1.75 -13.79
CA THR A 177 -0.92 -1.21 -12.65
C THR A 177 -0.30 0.11 -13.06
N LEU A 178 -0.60 1.16 -12.29
CA LEU A 178 -0.09 2.52 -12.48
C LEU A 178 0.74 2.90 -11.25
N VAL A 179 1.99 3.30 -11.49
CA VAL A 179 2.85 3.81 -10.41
C VAL A 179 2.28 5.14 -9.93
N VAL A 180 2.04 5.27 -8.63
CA VAL A 180 1.60 6.54 -8.05
C VAL A 180 2.82 7.46 -7.96
N PRO A 181 2.76 8.71 -8.48
CA PRO A 181 3.92 9.61 -8.46
C PRO A 181 4.42 9.89 -7.04
N SER A 182 5.74 9.86 -6.84
CA SER A 182 6.36 10.08 -5.51
C SER A 182 6.07 11.46 -4.92
N ALA A 183 5.54 12.39 -5.70
CA ALA A 183 5.06 13.69 -5.22
C ALA A 183 3.95 13.57 -4.15
N VAL A 184 3.22 12.45 -4.11
CA VAL A 184 2.20 12.20 -3.07
C VAL A 184 2.71 11.39 -1.88
N ASP A 185 3.97 10.94 -1.91
CA ASP A 185 4.53 10.18 -0.80
C ASP A 185 4.50 11.03 0.49
N THR A 186 4.09 10.42 1.59
CA THR A 186 3.99 11.06 2.92
C THR A 186 3.07 12.28 3.00
N GLN A 187 2.17 12.48 2.04
CA GLN A 187 1.21 13.59 2.03
C GLN A 187 -0.09 13.21 2.77
N ALA A 188 -0.63 14.12 3.57
CA ALA A 188 -1.81 13.85 4.39
C ALA A 188 -3.15 13.92 3.62
N ASN A 189 -3.21 14.72 2.55
CA ASN A 189 -4.43 14.96 1.79
C ASN A 189 -4.20 14.56 0.33
N VAL A 190 -4.19 13.27 0.03
CA VAL A 190 -4.00 12.78 -1.34
C VAL A 190 -5.35 12.43 -1.94
N THR A 191 -5.59 12.89 -3.17
CA THR A 191 -6.69 12.40 -4.00
C THR A 191 -6.10 11.79 -5.27
N LEU A 192 -6.46 10.54 -5.55
CA LEU A 192 -6.15 9.90 -6.82
C LEU A 192 -7.39 9.87 -7.69
N ARG A 193 -7.19 10.11 -8.98
CA ARG A 193 -8.26 10.19 -9.98
C ARG A 193 -7.87 9.39 -11.22
N MET A 194 -8.65 8.37 -11.54
CA MET A 194 -8.54 7.64 -12.81
C MET A 194 -9.47 8.29 -13.82
N VAL A 195 -8.92 8.74 -14.95
CA VAL A 195 -9.66 9.30 -16.07
C VAL A 195 -9.64 8.32 -17.23
N PHE A 196 -10.82 7.95 -17.73
CA PHE A 196 -10.97 6.99 -18.83
C PHE A 196 -11.25 7.72 -20.14
N THR A 197 -10.63 7.25 -21.23
CA THR A 197 -10.71 7.88 -22.56
C THR A 197 -10.71 6.85 -23.69
N GLY A 198 -11.03 7.32 -24.90
CA GLY A 198 -11.05 6.51 -26.13
C GLY A 198 -12.27 5.60 -26.29
N GLY A 199 -13.29 5.80 -25.46
CA GLY A 199 -14.58 5.15 -25.58
C GLY A 199 -15.33 5.60 -26.84
N THR A 200 -15.83 4.65 -27.63
CA THR A 200 -16.59 4.91 -28.87
C THR A 200 -17.95 4.20 -28.93
N SER A 201 -18.36 3.50 -27.87
CA SER A 201 -19.60 2.74 -27.86
C SER A 201 -20.84 3.63 -27.71
N MET A 202 -21.67 3.67 -28.75
CA MET A 202 -22.97 4.35 -28.75
C MET A 202 -24.13 3.46 -28.26
N GLY A 203 -23.85 2.21 -27.87
CA GLY A 203 -24.87 1.25 -27.42
C GLY A 203 -25.18 1.35 -25.92
N ASN A 204 -26.32 0.77 -25.53
CA ASN A 204 -26.78 0.69 -24.13
C ASN A 204 -26.18 -0.46 -23.33
N ASN A 205 -25.29 -1.26 -23.91
CA ASN A 205 -24.59 -2.32 -23.21
C ASN A 205 -23.39 -1.78 -22.42
N LEU A 206 -23.01 -2.52 -21.38
CA LEU A 206 -21.82 -2.26 -20.58
C LEU A 206 -20.60 -2.67 -21.40
N GLN A 207 -19.62 -1.79 -21.49
CA GLN A 207 -18.51 -1.95 -22.43
C GLN A 207 -17.17 -2.01 -21.73
N THR A 208 -17.02 -1.34 -20.59
CA THR A 208 -15.85 -1.46 -19.74
C THR A 208 -16.31 -1.83 -18.35
N ILE A 209 -15.73 -2.89 -17.80
CA ILE A 209 -15.96 -3.37 -16.45
C ILE A 209 -14.64 -3.26 -15.73
N ILE A 210 -14.66 -2.65 -14.55
CA ILE A 210 -13.51 -2.57 -13.66
C ILE A 210 -13.85 -3.23 -12.33
N ASP A 211 -12.85 -3.80 -11.69
CA ASP A 211 -13.01 -4.52 -10.47
C ASP A 211 -11.74 -4.50 -9.61
N ASN A 212 -11.91 -4.78 -8.32
CA ASN A 212 -10.84 -5.01 -7.34
C ASN A 212 -9.77 -3.91 -7.39
N ILE A 213 -10.15 -2.65 -7.21
CA ILE A 213 -9.22 -1.51 -7.23
C ILE A 213 -8.39 -1.55 -5.95
N GLN A 214 -7.08 -1.64 -6.08
CA GLN A 214 -6.12 -1.67 -4.98
C GLN A 214 -5.15 -0.50 -5.05
N LEU A 215 -4.98 0.21 -3.94
CA LEU A 215 -3.85 1.09 -3.71
C LEU A 215 -2.90 0.42 -2.72
N ASN A 216 -1.69 0.10 -3.18
CA ASN A 216 -0.68 -0.55 -2.34
C ASN A 216 0.51 0.39 -2.14
N GLY A 217 1.17 0.33 -0.98
CA GLY A 217 2.27 1.21 -0.63
C GLY A 217 3.18 0.63 0.45
N SER A 218 4.40 1.16 0.56
CA SER A 218 5.34 0.77 1.60
C SER A 218 5.19 1.68 2.82
N ILE A 219 5.12 1.10 4.02
CA ILE A 219 5.13 1.87 5.27
C ILE A 219 6.49 2.54 5.45
N VAL A 220 6.49 3.86 5.63
CA VAL A 220 7.67 4.65 5.96
C VAL A 220 7.76 4.76 7.49
N PRO A 221 8.83 4.25 8.13
CA PRO A 221 9.00 4.38 9.57
C PRO A 221 9.06 5.86 9.97
N GLU A 222 8.31 6.24 11.00
CA GLU A 222 8.37 7.61 11.51
C GLU A 222 9.79 7.97 11.98
N PRO A 223 10.22 9.24 11.82
CA PRO A 223 11.53 9.69 12.27
C PRO A 223 11.81 9.40 13.76
N ALA A 224 10.77 9.40 14.60
CA ALA A 224 10.87 9.08 16.02
C ALA A 224 11.26 7.62 16.29
N THR A 225 10.81 6.68 15.46
CA THR A 225 11.18 5.26 15.57
C THR A 225 12.66 5.07 15.20
N VAL A 226 13.13 5.78 14.17
CA VAL A 226 14.55 5.77 13.77
C VAL A 226 15.42 6.44 14.84
N ALA A 227 15.02 7.62 15.32
CA ALA A 227 15.75 8.37 16.35
C ALA A 227 15.76 7.62 17.70
N GLY A 228 14.63 7.06 18.11
CA GLY A 228 14.49 6.26 19.32
C GLY A 228 15.33 4.98 19.26
N GLY A 229 15.34 4.30 18.12
CA GLY A 229 16.24 3.17 17.87
C GLY A 229 17.71 3.56 18.01
N LEU A 230 18.12 4.66 17.37
CA LEU A 230 19.50 5.17 17.43
C LEU A 230 19.91 5.55 18.87
N LEU A 231 19.05 6.28 19.58
CA LEU A 231 19.27 6.67 20.97
C LEU A 231 19.34 5.45 21.89
N GLY A 232 18.53 4.41 21.63
CA GLY A 232 18.60 3.13 22.32
C GLY A 232 19.98 2.46 22.17
N VAL A 233 20.53 2.41 20.94
CA VAL A 233 21.89 1.89 20.69
C VAL A 233 22.94 2.71 21.43
N LEU A 234 22.86 4.04 21.34
CA LEU A 234 23.81 4.94 22.00
C LEU A 234 23.76 4.76 23.54
N GLY A 235 22.57 4.62 24.10
CA GLY A 235 22.35 4.33 25.52
C GLY A 235 22.97 3.00 25.96
N LEU A 236 22.80 1.94 25.17
CA LEU A 236 23.42 0.63 25.42
C LEU A 236 24.95 0.71 25.36
N CYS A 237 25.51 1.36 24.34
CA CYS A 237 26.96 1.59 24.21
C CYS A 237 27.52 2.37 25.41
N TRP A 238 26.84 3.42 25.84
CA TRP A 238 27.23 4.22 27.00
C TRP A 238 27.19 3.43 28.32
N HIS A 239 26.12 2.66 28.54
CA HIS A 239 26.00 1.81 29.74
C HIS A 239 27.11 0.76 29.81
N GLN A 240 27.46 0.17 28.68
CA GLN A 240 28.58 -0.77 28.59
C GLN A 240 29.92 -0.11 28.87
N ARG A 241 30.16 1.09 28.33
CA ARG A 241 31.37 1.89 28.62
C ARG A 241 31.51 2.14 30.12
N ARG A 242 30.43 2.57 30.81
CA ARG A 242 30.44 2.79 32.26
C ARG A 242 30.77 1.52 33.04
N ARG A 243 30.20 0.37 32.66
CA ARG A 243 30.48 -0.92 33.31
C ARG A 243 31.94 -1.37 33.12
N LEU A 244 32.51 -1.17 31.92
CA LEU A 244 33.93 -1.42 31.66
C LEU A 244 34.84 -0.57 32.55
N ILE A 245 34.59 0.74 32.66
CA ILE A 245 35.39 1.64 33.52
C ILE A 245 35.35 1.18 34.99
N ARG A 246 34.17 0.81 35.51
CA ARG A 246 34.03 0.31 36.90
C ARG A 246 34.83 -0.98 37.12
N SER A 247 34.76 -1.93 36.19
CA SER A 247 35.50 -3.20 36.31
C SER A 247 37.03 -3.08 36.18
N VAL A 248 37.53 -2.03 35.52
CA VAL A 248 38.98 -1.74 35.46
C VAL A 248 39.48 -1.07 36.74
N ARG A 249 38.67 -0.19 37.37
CA ARG A 249 39.04 0.46 38.64
C ARG A 249 39.26 -0.52 39.80
N TRP A 250 38.52 -1.63 39.83
CA TRP A 250 38.67 -2.68 40.85
C TRP A 250 39.92 -3.57 40.68
N ARG A 251 40.70 -3.41 39.61
CA ARG A 251 41.94 -4.17 39.39
C ARG A 251 43.22 -3.38 39.71
N ARG A 252 43.09 -2.16 40.23
CA ARG A 252 44.21 -1.26 40.58
C ARG A 252 44.35 -1.00 42.09
N ALA A 253 43.59 -1.69 42.92
CA ALA A 253 43.83 -1.79 44.37
C ALA A 253 44.43 -3.18 44.64
#